data_AF-A0A0N8W9R3-F1
#
_entry.id   AF-A0A0N8W9R3-F1
#
_cell.length_a   1.000
_cell.length_b   1.000
_cell.length_c   1.000
_cell.angle_alpha   90.00
_cell.angle_beta   90.00
_cell.angle_gamma   90.00
#
_symmetry.space_group_name_H-M   'P 1'
#
loop_
_entity.id
_entity.type
_entity.pdbx_description
1 polymer ?
#
loop_
_entity_poly.entity_id
_entity_poly.type
_entity_poly.pdbx_seq_one_letter_code
_entity_poly.pdbx_strand_id
1 'polypeptide(L)'
;MVSASVAARISPEGIERTWRIRLVPLVAESVEMEVVIGLIEDSIRGQPGVVLAERGDLYNLARWRVESILGREFKYPESRGERRAMELAHHASFAGRKLVLRLMDEELGSRESKIAGGT
;
A
#
# COMPACT_ATOMS: atom_id res chain seq x y z
N MET A 1 -9.80 1.49 -1.60
CA MET A 1 -8.46 1.93 -1.14
C MET A 1 -7.37 1.28 -1.98
N VAL A 2 -6.15 1.81 -1.93
CA VAL A 2 -4.97 1.19 -2.56
C VAL A 2 -3.85 1.18 -1.54
N SER A 3 -3.36 0.00 -1.19
CA SER A 3 -2.12 -0.13 -0.43
C SER A 3 -0.93 -0.18 -1.38
N ALA A 4 0.14 0.49 -0.99
CA ALA A 4 1.41 0.45 -1.71
C ALA A 4 2.52 0.05 -0.75
N SER A 5 3.38 -0.84 -1.22
CA SER A 5 4.61 -1.21 -0.51
C SER A 5 5.79 -1.05 -1.44
N VAL A 6 6.91 -0.67 -0.85
CA VAL A 6 8.17 -0.41 -1.54
C VAL A 6 9.26 -1.23 -0.89
N ALA A 7 9.80 -2.21 -1.63
CA ALA A 7 11.02 -2.90 -1.23
C ALA A 7 12.21 -2.03 -1.65
N ALA A 8 12.94 -1.50 -0.67
CA ALA A 8 14.08 -0.62 -0.92
C ALA A 8 15.24 -0.87 0.06
N ARG A 9 16.45 -0.60 -0.42
CA ARG A 9 17.65 -0.43 0.42
C ARG A 9 17.72 1.02 0.84
N ILE A 10 17.91 1.25 2.13
CA ILE A 10 17.80 2.55 2.75
C ILE A 10 19.06 2.78 3.61
N SER A 11 19.66 3.95 3.47
CA SER A 11 20.64 4.51 4.42
C SER A 11 19.94 5.52 5.34
N PRO A 12 20.56 5.96 6.45
CA PRO A 12 19.96 7.01 7.28
C PRO A 12 19.60 8.30 6.53
N GLU A 13 20.31 8.59 5.43
CA GLU A 13 20.17 9.79 4.61
C GLU A 13 19.10 9.67 3.51
N GLY A 14 18.85 8.45 3.00
CA GLY A 14 17.99 8.29 1.83
C GLY A 14 17.77 6.87 1.34
N ILE A 15 17.04 6.76 0.24
CA ILE A 15 16.84 5.50 -0.49
C ILE A 15 18.07 5.29 -1.40
N GLU A 16 18.79 4.20 -1.18
CA GLU A 16 19.93 3.82 -2.02
C GLU A 16 19.48 3.09 -3.30
N ARG A 17 18.45 2.25 -3.17
CA ARG A 17 17.93 1.45 -4.28
C ARG A 17 16.49 1.03 -4.02
N THR A 18 15.64 1.12 -5.04
CA THR A 18 14.29 0.53 -5.02
C THR A 18 14.28 -0.72 -5.88
N TRP A 19 13.82 -1.86 -5.34
CA TRP A 19 13.73 -3.11 -6.10
C TRP A 19 12.33 -3.36 -6.65
N ARG A 20 11.30 -3.12 -5.84
CA ARG A 20 9.92 -3.43 -6.22
C ARG A 20 8.97 -2.44 -5.56
N ILE A 21 7.97 -2.04 -6.32
CA ILE A 21 6.78 -1.36 -5.81
C ILE A 21 5.59 -2.27 -6.10
N ARG A 22 4.78 -2.57 -5.10
CA ARG A 22 3.52 -3.31 -5.27
C ARG A 22 2.36 -2.41 -4.93
N LEU A 23 1.37 -2.36 -5.82
CA LEU A 23 0.08 -1.71 -5.59
C LEU A 23 -0.98 -2.80 -5.44
N VAL A 24 -1.78 -2.71 -4.37
CA VAL A 24 -2.90 -3.61 -4.12
C VAL A 24 -4.16 -2.77 -3.96
N PRO A 25 -5.01 -2.69 -5.00
CA PRO A 25 -6.32 -2.06 -4.87
C PRO A 25 -7.30 -2.99 -4.14
N LEU A 26 -8.15 -2.40 -3.31
CA LEU A 26 -9.24 -3.08 -2.64
C LEU A 26 -10.47 -2.18 -2.61
N VAL A 27 -11.59 -2.67 -3.14
CA VAL A 27 -12.91 -2.08 -2.89
C VAL A 27 -13.45 -2.76 -1.63
N ALA A 28 -13.72 -1.97 -0.60
CA ALA A 28 -14.20 -2.47 0.68
C ALA A 28 -15.38 -1.60 1.13
N GLU A 29 -16.36 -2.23 1.77
CA GLU A 29 -17.54 -1.56 2.33
C GLU A 29 -17.26 -0.88 3.67
N SER A 30 -16.19 -1.30 4.37
CA SER A 30 -15.74 -0.74 5.65
C SER A 30 -14.21 -0.64 5.74
N VAL A 31 -13.74 0.05 6.78
CA VAL A 31 -12.31 0.20 7.14
C VAL A 31 -12.04 -0.39 8.52
N GLU A 32 -12.54 -1.61 8.74
CA GLU A 32 -12.25 -2.40 9.93
C GLU A 32 -10.78 -2.86 9.95
N MET A 33 -10.26 -3.12 11.14
CA MET A 33 -8.84 -3.43 11.36
C MET A 33 -8.37 -4.65 10.54
N GLU A 34 -9.19 -5.69 10.49
CA GLU A 34 -8.89 -6.94 9.79
C GLU A 34 -8.76 -6.73 8.28
N VAL A 35 -9.59 -5.83 7.71
CA VAL A 35 -9.56 -5.47 6.29
C VAL A 35 -8.25 -4.74 5.96
N VAL A 36 -7.85 -3.79 6.81
CA VAL A 36 -6.61 -3.02 6.63
C VAL A 36 -5.38 -3.91 6.80
N ILE A 37 -5.37 -4.78 7.81
CA ILE A 37 -4.27 -5.73 8.03
C ILE A 37 -4.12 -6.67 6.83
N GLY A 38 -5.20 -7.29 6.37
CA GLY A 38 -5.14 -8.20 5.21
C GLY A 38 -4.64 -7.50 3.95
N LEU A 39 -5.07 -6.25 3.74
CA LEU A 39 -4.57 -5.43 2.62
C LEU A 39 -3.06 -5.13 2.74
N ILE A 40 -2.57 -4.84 3.95
CA ILE A 40 -1.14 -4.62 4.20
C ILE A 40 -0.35 -5.90 3.96
N GLU A 41 -0.80 -7.03 4.51
CA GLU A 41 -0.17 -8.35 4.31
C GLU A 41 -0.03 -8.70 2.83
N ASP A 42 -1.08 -8.49 2.04
CA ASP A 42 -1.07 -8.69 0.60
C ASP A 42 -0.07 -7.78 -0.12
N SER A 43 0.03 -6.53 0.32
CA SER A 43 0.98 -5.58 -0.25
C SER A 43 2.44 -6.01 0.00
N ILE A 44 2.77 -6.44 1.22
CA ILE A 44 4.15 -6.80 1.59
C ILE A 44 4.51 -8.25 1.26
N ARG A 45 3.54 -9.06 0.78
CA ARG A 45 3.73 -10.48 0.48
C ARG A 45 4.88 -10.72 -0.52
N GLY A 46 5.82 -11.55 -0.10
CA GLY A 46 7.02 -11.92 -0.87
C GLY A 46 8.09 -10.83 -0.95
N GLN A 47 7.98 -9.74 -0.17
CA GLN A 47 9.02 -8.71 -0.06
C GLN A 47 9.91 -8.98 1.16
N PRO A 48 11.25 -8.89 1.03
CA PRO A 48 12.17 -9.11 2.14
C PRO A 48 12.24 -7.88 3.08
N GLY A 49 12.95 -8.04 4.20
CA GLY A 49 13.34 -6.93 5.09
C GLY A 49 12.37 -6.64 6.24
N VAL A 50 12.64 -5.53 6.95
CA VAL A 50 11.80 -5.02 8.03
C VAL A 50 10.62 -4.24 7.44
N VAL A 51 9.43 -4.41 8.01
CA VAL A 51 8.25 -3.65 7.60
C VAL A 51 8.28 -2.27 8.28
N LEU A 52 8.12 -1.23 7.47
CA LEU A 52 7.99 0.16 7.92
C LEU A 52 6.56 0.64 7.63
N ALA A 53 5.93 1.30 8.60
CA ALA A 53 4.68 2.00 8.41
C ALA A 53 4.62 3.26 9.30
N GLU A 54 3.71 4.18 9.00
CA GLU A 54 3.48 5.36 9.83
C GLU A 54 2.67 5.02 11.09
N ARG A 55 2.81 5.90 12.09
CA ARG A 55 1.88 5.90 13.21
C ARG A 55 0.49 6.26 12.68
N GLY A 56 -0.48 5.41 12.95
CA GLY A 56 -1.85 5.55 12.47
C GLY A 56 -2.24 4.49 11.42
N ASP A 57 -1.30 4.05 10.58
CA ASP A 57 -1.57 3.07 9.50
C ASP A 57 -2.12 1.74 10.02
N LEU A 58 -1.70 1.37 11.23
CA LEU A 58 -2.10 0.17 11.95
C LEU A 58 -2.82 0.53 13.26
N TYR A 59 -3.67 1.56 13.25
CA TYR A 59 -4.48 2.00 14.40
C TYR A 59 -3.67 2.27 15.67
N ASN A 60 -2.40 2.67 15.52
CA ASN A 60 -1.46 2.88 16.63
C ASN A 60 -1.26 1.66 17.54
N LEU A 61 -1.42 0.44 17.01
CA LEU A 61 -1.09 -0.78 17.74
C LEU A 61 0.37 -0.77 18.22
N ALA A 62 0.63 -1.39 19.37
CA ALA A 62 1.99 -1.55 19.87
C ALA A 62 2.83 -2.40 18.90
N ARG A 63 4.13 -2.07 18.75
CA ARG A 63 5.07 -2.74 17.84
C ARG A 63 4.98 -4.27 17.91
N TRP A 64 5.08 -4.83 19.12
CA TRP A 64 5.05 -6.29 19.32
C TRP A 64 3.76 -6.94 18.81
N ARG A 65 2.63 -6.21 18.85
CA ARG A 65 1.33 -6.70 18.38
C ARG A 65 1.28 -6.71 16.86
N VAL A 66 1.83 -5.68 16.21
CA VAL A 66 2.01 -5.65 14.75
C VAL A 66 2.93 -6.77 14.29
N GLU A 67 4.06 -6.98 14.96
CA GLU A 67 5.00 -8.06 14.64
C GLU A 67 4.34 -9.43 14.79
N SER A 68 3.55 -9.63 15.84
CA SER A 68 2.78 -10.86 16.05
C SER A 68 1.72 -11.11 14.98
N ILE A 69 1.07 -10.06 14.47
CA ILE A 69 0.06 -10.15 13.42
C ILE A 69 0.74 -10.48 12.08
N LEU A 70 1.74 -9.67 11.69
CA LEU A 70 2.39 -9.77 10.38
C LEU A 70 3.36 -10.96 10.29
N GLY A 71 3.76 -11.55 11.43
CA GLY A 71 4.80 -12.58 11.50
C GLY A 71 6.18 -12.08 11.03
N ARG A 72 6.43 -10.77 11.14
CA ARG A 72 7.61 -10.08 10.59
C ARG A 72 8.11 -9.00 11.53
N GLU A 73 9.40 -8.71 11.46
CA GLU A 73 9.96 -7.54 12.14
C GLU A 73 9.32 -6.26 11.60
N PHE A 74 8.93 -5.37 12.51
CA PHE A 74 8.25 -4.13 12.21
C PHE A 74 8.86 -2.98 13.01
N LYS A 75 8.97 -1.80 12.41
CA LYS A 75 9.35 -0.59 13.16
C LYS A 75 8.67 0.65 12.59
N TYR A 76 8.63 1.68 13.42
CA TYR A 76 8.34 3.03 12.97
C TYR A 76 9.62 3.73 12.48
N PRO A 77 9.53 4.70 11.56
CA PRO A 77 10.69 5.43 11.06
C PRO A 77 11.42 6.22 12.14
N GLU A 78 12.74 6.13 12.12
CA GLU A 78 13.65 6.80 13.04
C GLU A 78 14.67 7.69 12.28
N SER A 79 14.86 7.44 10.98
CA SER A 79 15.79 8.14 10.10
C SER A 79 15.11 8.89 8.95
N ARG A 80 15.87 9.75 8.25
CA ARG A 80 15.37 10.49 7.08
C ARG A 80 15.12 9.54 5.90
N GLY A 81 16.00 8.57 5.69
CA GLY A 81 15.85 7.58 4.63
C GLY A 81 14.59 6.73 4.79
N GLU A 82 14.28 6.30 6.01
CA GLU A 82 13.04 5.53 6.28
C GLU A 82 11.79 6.37 6.00
N ARG A 83 11.77 7.63 6.41
CA ARG A 83 10.66 8.55 6.07
C ARG A 83 10.53 8.73 4.56
N ARG A 84 11.65 8.92 3.85
CA ARG A 84 11.67 9.05 2.38
C ARG A 84 11.09 7.82 1.69
N ALA A 85 11.39 6.62 2.18
CA ALA A 85 10.86 5.37 1.63
C ALA A 85 9.35 5.26 1.82
N MET A 86 8.82 5.68 2.98
CA MET A 86 7.37 5.73 3.18
C MET A 86 6.70 6.80 2.32
N GLU A 87 7.28 7.99 2.21
CA GLU A 87 6.76 9.04 1.32
C GLU A 87 6.63 8.52 -0.12
N LEU A 88 7.62 7.74 -0.59
CA LEU A 88 7.54 7.07 -1.89
C LEU A 88 6.38 6.07 -1.95
N ALA A 89 6.16 5.27 -0.91
CA ALA A 89 5.02 4.36 -0.83
C ALA A 89 3.68 5.12 -0.86
N HIS A 90 3.57 6.25 -0.14
CA HIS A 90 2.37 7.10 -0.15
C HIS A 90 2.09 7.70 -1.52
N HIS A 91 3.12 8.22 -2.19
CA HIS A 91 2.99 8.72 -3.55
C HIS A 91 2.57 7.61 -4.52
N ALA A 92 3.14 6.41 -4.38
CA ALA A 92 2.76 5.25 -5.19
C ALA A 92 1.30 4.84 -4.93
N SER A 93 0.85 4.79 -3.67
CA SER A 93 -0.55 4.49 -3.31
C SER A 93 -1.50 5.52 -3.92
N PHE A 94 -1.20 6.81 -3.79
CA PHE A 94 -2.03 7.89 -4.33
C PHE A 94 -2.12 7.85 -5.85
N ALA A 95 -0.98 7.68 -6.53
CA ALA A 95 -0.93 7.53 -7.98
C ALA A 95 -1.67 6.27 -8.44
N GLY A 96 -1.47 5.15 -7.74
CA GLY A 96 -2.17 3.88 -7.97
C GLY A 96 -3.68 4.03 -7.83
N ARG A 97 -4.16 4.72 -6.80
CA ARG A 97 -5.59 5.02 -6.62
C ARG A 97 -6.14 5.82 -7.79
N LYS A 98 -5.43 6.86 -8.25
CA LYS A 98 -5.86 7.65 -9.41
C LYS A 98 -5.95 6.80 -10.68
N LEU A 99 -4.96 5.93 -10.90
CA LEU A 99 -4.97 5.01 -12.04
C LEU A 99 -6.16 4.05 -11.99
N VAL A 100 -6.38 3.40 -10.85
CA VAL A 100 -7.48 2.44 -10.66
C VAL A 100 -8.83 3.10 -10.89
N LEU A 101 -9.07 4.30 -10.33
CA LEU A 101 -10.33 5.00 -10.55
C LEU A 101 -10.58 5.35 -12.02
N ARG A 102 -9.55 5.85 -12.73
CA ARG A 102 -9.68 6.12 -14.18
C ARG A 102 -10.02 4.85 -14.96
N LEU A 103 -9.37 3.74 -14.66
CA LEU A 103 -9.65 2.46 -15.34
C LEU A 103 -11.07 1.96 -15.05
N MET A 104 -11.57 2.16 -13.83
CA MET A 104 -12.95 1.81 -13.47
C MET A 104 -13.95 2.69 -14.24
N ASP A 105 -13.70 3.99 -14.35
CA ASP A 105 -14.55 4.91 -15.10
C ASP A 105 -14.58 4.56 -16.60
N GLU A 106 -13.43 4.24 -17.19
CA GLU A 106 -13.31 3.80 -18.60
C GLU A 106 -14.05 2.47 -18.84
N GLU A 107 -13.95 1.51 -17.92
CA GLU A 107 -14.65 0.22 -18.03
C GLU A 107 -16.17 0.39 -17.93
N LEU A 108 -16.65 1.29 -17.05
CA LEU A 108 -18.07 1.64 -16.94
C LEU A 108 -18.59 2.30 -18.24
N GLY A 109 -17.87 3.29 -18.77
CA GLY A 109 -18.26 3.94 -20.04
C GLY A 109 -18.24 3.00 -21.25
N SER A 110 -17.31 2.03 -21.27
CA SER A 110 -17.28 0.98 -22.29
C SER A 110 -18.49 0.04 -22.20
N ARG A 111 -18.93 -0.31 -20.97
CA ARG A 111 -20.13 -1.12 -20.74
C ARG A 111 -21.40 -0.41 -21.19
N GLU A 112 -21.57 0.87 -20.83
CA GLU A 112 -22.73 1.67 -21.23
C GLU A 112 -22.82 1.82 -22.76
N SER A 113 -21.69 2.06 -23.43
CA SER A 113 -21.63 2.18 -24.90
C SER A 113 -22.01 0.87 -25.62
N LYS A 114 -21.66 -0.30 -25.05
CA LYS A 114 -22.06 -1.60 -25.60
C LYS A 114 -23.54 -1.90 -25.41
N ILE A 115 -24.15 -1.40 -24.34
CA ILE A 115 -25.60 -1.53 -24.11
C ILE A 115 -26.39 -0.61 -25.04
N ALA A 116 -25.89 0.62 -25.27
CA ALA A 116 -26.56 1.60 -26.14
C ALA A 116 -26.44 1.30 -27.65
N GLY A 117 -25.40 0.58 -28.08
CA GLY A 117 -25.19 0.22 -29.49
C GLY A 117 -25.73 -1.16 -29.91
N GLY A 118 -26.45 -1.85 -29.03
CA GLY A 118 -26.93 -3.24 -29.20
C GLY A 118 -28.39 -3.41 -29.63
N THR A 119 -29.06 -2.36 -30.09
CA THR A 119 -30.43 -2.38 -30.66
C THR A 119 -30.39 -2.00 -32.13
#